data_AF-A0A4V2SGC6-F1
#
_entry.id   AF-A0A4V2SGC6-F1
#
_cell.length_a   1.000
_cell.length_b   1.000
_cell.length_c   1.000
_cell.angle_alpha   90.00
_cell.angle_beta   90.00
_cell.angle_gamma   90.00
#
_symmetry.space_group_name_H-M   'P 1'
#
loop_
_entity.id
_entity.type
_entity.pdbx_description
1 polymer ?
#
loop_
_entity_poly.entity_id
_entity_poly.type
_entity_poly.pdbx_seq_one_letter_code
_entity_poly.pdbx_strand_id
1 'polypeptide(L)' 'MRTTAHILVPTTRSTARRLAARLLVATSRLLSRVAQWLHAERRLPPGEPVLEFHAEAGAPEGALYLDGQLVGHIPGVTRL' A
#
# COMPACT_ATOMS: atom_id res chain seq x y z
N MET A 1 -1.22 -37.03 41.53
CA MET A 1 -2.10 -35.85 41.79
C MET A 1 -1.74 -34.78 40.76
N ARG A 2 -2.57 -34.59 39.71
CA ARG A 2 -2.37 -33.57 38.68
C ARG A 2 -3.12 -32.30 39.10
N THR A 3 -2.39 -31.27 39.48
CA THR A 3 -2.96 -29.94 39.73
C THR A 3 -2.98 -29.17 38.41
N THR A 4 -4.15 -29.07 37.79
CA THR A 4 -4.41 -28.20 36.64
C THR A 4 -4.47 -26.75 37.11
N ALA A 5 -3.42 -25.99 36.86
CA ALA A 5 -3.45 -24.54 37.00
C ALA A 5 -4.31 -23.94 35.88
N HIS A 6 -5.51 -23.47 36.23
CA HIS A 6 -6.34 -22.67 35.34
C HIS A 6 -5.64 -21.33 35.09
N ILE A 7 -5.13 -21.13 33.88
CA ILE A 7 -4.62 -19.85 33.42
C ILE A 7 -5.82 -18.93 33.23
N LEU A 8 -6.10 -18.08 34.22
CA LEU A 8 -7.07 -17.01 34.11
C LEU A 8 -6.45 -15.90 33.25
N VAL A 9 -6.69 -15.94 31.94
CA VAL A 9 -6.32 -14.83 31.06
C VAL A 9 -7.31 -13.68 31.33
N PRO A 10 -6.85 -12.47 31.70
CA PRO A 10 -7.75 -11.35 31.92
C PRO A 10 -8.44 -10.97 30.60
N THR A 11 -9.74 -11.24 30.54
CA THR A 11 -10.59 -11.10 29.34
C THR A 11 -10.76 -9.65 28.90
N THR A 12 -10.63 -8.69 29.81
CA THR A 12 -10.80 -7.24 29.58
C THR A 12 -9.74 -6.64 28.66
N ARG A 13 -8.47 -7.07 28.76
CA ARG A 13 -7.40 -6.64 27.83
C ARG A 13 -7.63 -7.17 26.41
N SER A 14 -8.34 -8.30 26.29
CA SER A 14 -8.63 -8.93 25.00
C SER A 14 -9.79 -8.25 24.26
N THR A 15 -10.83 -7.75 24.96
CA THR A 15 -11.95 -7.02 24.33
C THR A 15 -11.53 -5.64 23.83
N ALA A 16 -10.80 -4.88 24.65
CA ALA A 16 -10.25 -3.57 24.23
C ALA A 16 -9.33 -3.71 23.01
N ARG A 17 -8.44 -4.71 23.01
CA ARG A 17 -7.57 -5.00 21.85
C ARG A 17 -8.35 -5.38 20.60
N ARG A 18 -9.42 -6.18 20.74
CA ARG A 18 -10.30 -6.55 19.62
C ARG A 18 -11.04 -5.33 19.06
N LEU A 19 -11.49 -4.42 19.91
CA LEU A 19 -12.14 -3.19 19.49
C LEU A 19 -11.16 -2.29 18.74
N ALA A 20 -9.94 -2.09 19.27
CA ALA A 20 -8.89 -1.32 18.62
C ALA A 20 -8.52 -1.90 17.24
N ALA A 21 -8.36 -3.22 17.14
CA ALA A 21 -8.10 -3.88 15.86
C ALA A 21 -9.26 -3.69 14.87
N ARG A 22 -10.52 -3.79 15.31
CA ARG A 22 -11.69 -3.54 14.45
C ARG A 22 -11.74 -2.10 13.95
N LEU A 23 -11.45 -1.14 14.81
CA LEU A 23 -11.37 0.27 14.43
C LEU A 23 -10.27 0.50 13.40
N LEU A 24 -9.07 -0.05 13.62
CA LEU A 24 -7.95 0.07 12.69
C LEU A 24 -8.27 -0.53 11.31
N VAL A 25 -8.91 -1.70 11.28
CA VAL A 25 -9.32 -2.34 10.02
C VAL A 25 -10.41 -1.52 9.32
N ALA A 26 -11.35 -0.95 10.09
CA ALA A 26 -12.40 -0.11 9.52
C ALA A 26 -11.83 1.19 8.91
N THR A 27 -10.91 1.86 9.62
CA THR A 27 -10.27 3.09 9.11
C THR A 27 -9.39 2.80 7.90
N SER A 28 -8.63 1.70 7.90
CA SER A 28 -7.85 1.26 6.74
C SER A 28 -8.74 1.07 5.51
N ARG A 29 -9.87 0.37 5.65
CA ARG A 29 -10.83 0.19 4.54
C ARG A 29 -11.42 1.49 4.02
N LEU A 30 -11.74 2.42 4.93
CA LEU A 30 -12.24 3.74 4.54
C LEU A 30 -11.19 4.50 3.72
N LEU A 31 -9.93 4.50 4.18
CA LEU A 31 -8.83 5.13 3.48
C LEU A 31 -8.58 4.50 2.09
N SER A 32 -8.63 3.17 2.00
CA SER A 32 -8.52 2.47 0.71
C SER A 32 -9.61 2.89 -0.28
N ARG A 33 -10.85 3.09 0.19
CA ARG A 33 -11.95 3.57 -0.67
C ARG A 33 -11.70 4.98 -1.17
N VAL A 34 -11.22 5.89 -0.31
CA VAL A 34 -10.87 7.26 -0.72
C VAL A 34 -9.75 7.23 -1.75
N ALA A 35 -8.71 6.42 -1.54
CA ALA A 35 -7.61 6.28 -2.49
C ALA A 35 -8.09 5.72 -3.85
N GLN A 36 -8.98 4.72 -3.84
CA GLN A 36 -9.58 4.19 -5.06
C GLN A 36 -10.45 5.22 -5.77
N TRP A 37 -11.20 6.05 -5.04
CA TRP A 37 -12.01 7.11 -5.61
C TRP A 37 -11.14 8.17 -6.30
N LEU A 38 -10.09 8.65 -5.62
CA LEU A 38 -9.10 9.56 -6.21
C LEU A 38 -8.39 8.95 -7.43
N HIS A 39 -8.15 7.64 -7.42
CA HIS A 39 -7.53 6.94 -8.56
C HIS A 39 -8.52 6.70 -9.70
N ALA A 40 -9.82 6.55 -9.42
CA ALA A 40 -10.86 6.42 -10.43
C ALA A 40 -11.02 7.73 -11.23
N GLU A 41 -10.89 8.89 -10.58
CA GLU A 41 -10.85 10.19 -11.26
C GLU A 41 -9.60 10.33 -12.16
N ARG A 42 -8.53 9.61 -11.81
CA ARG A 42 -7.27 9.63 -12.55
C ARG A 42 -7.12 8.49 -13.57
N ARG A 43 -8.15 7.65 -13.73
CA ARG A 43 -8.13 6.65 -14.81
C ARG A 43 -8.10 7.40 -16.14
N LEU A 44 -6.93 7.39 -16.78
CA LEU A 44 -6.83 7.69 -18.20
C LEU A 44 -7.88 6.83 -18.94
N PRO A 45 -8.50 7.37 -20.01
CA PRO A 45 -9.42 6.60 -20.83
C PRO A 45 -8.75 5.27 -21.21
N PRO A 46 -9.52 4.16 -21.36
CA PRO A 46 -8.99 2.88 -21.77
C PRO A 46 -8.50 2.98 -23.23
N GLY A 47 -7.36 3.60 -23.42
CA GLY A 47 -6.52 3.44 -24.59
C GLY A 47 -5.82 2.10 -24.48
N GLU A 48 -5.52 1.52 -25.63
CA GLU A 48 -4.65 0.36 -25.71
C GLU A 48 -3.35 0.67 -24.93
N PRO A 49 -2.91 -0.21 -24.00
CA PRO A 49 -1.71 0.07 -23.22
C PRO A 49 -0.52 0.18 -24.16
N VAL A 50 -0.16 1.43 -24.50
CA VAL A 50 1.01 1.72 -25.32
C VAL A 50 2.23 1.53 -24.42
N LEU A 51 2.87 0.37 -24.56
CA LEU A 51 4.13 0.08 -23.90
C LEU A 51 5.23 0.86 -24.65
N GLU A 52 5.57 2.05 -24.16
CA GLU A 52 6.71 2.81 -24.70
C GLU A 52 8.03 2.17 -24.26
N PHE A 53 8.59 1.33 -25.12
CA PHE A 53 9.91 0.73 -24.90
C PHE A 53 11.01 1.72 -25.29
N HIS A 54 11.59 2.39 -24.31
CA HIS A 54 12.78 3.22 -24.49
C HIS A 54 14.02 2.33 -24.59
N ALA A 55 14.28 1.79 -25.79
CA ALA A 55 15.42 0.91 -26.07
C ALA A 55 16.78 1.63 -25.96
N GLU A 56 16.80 2.94 -26.22
CA GLU A 56 17.93 3.78 -25.85
C GLU A 56 17.74 4.16 -24.39
N ALA A 57 18.53 3.57 -23.51
CA ALA A 57 18.60 3.84 -22.08
C ALA A 57 19.12 5.28 -21.81
N GLY A 58 18.41 6.29 -22.32
CA GLY A 58 18.64 7.71 -22.06
C GLY A 58 17.83 8.23 -20.87
N ALA A 59 16.93 7.43 -20.30
CA ALA A 59 16.33 7.75 -19.02
C ALA A 59 17.45 7.77 -17.97
N PRO A 60 17.71 8.92 -17.32
CA PRO A 60 18.75 9.00 -16.30
C PRO A 60 18.52 7.91 -15.26
N GLU A 61 19.57 7.21 -14.85
CA GLU A 61 19.47 6.13 -13.87
C GLU A 61 18.69 6.61 -12.63
N GLY A 62 17.63 5.88 -12.27
CA GLY A 62 16.77 6.22 -11.15
C GLY A 62 15.72 7.30 -11.43
N ALA A 63 15.60 7.88 -12.63
CA ALA A 63 14.53 8.81 -12.97
C ALA A 63 13.14 8.13 -12.94
N LEU A 64 12.22 8.70 -12.17
CA LEU A 64 10.85 8.23 -12.04
C LEU A 64 9.93 9.09 -12.91
N TYR A 65 9.25 8.45 -13.85
CA TYR A 65 8.24 9.09 -14.69
C TYR A 65 6.84 8.63 -14.27
N LEU A 66 5.91 9.58 -14.20
CA LEU A 66 4.47 9.33 -14.06
C LEU A 66 3.77 9.99 -15.24
N ASP A 67 3.01 9.21 -16.01
CA ASP A 67 2.32 9.69 -17.22
C ASP A 67 3.27 10.39 -18.21
N GLY A 68 4.51 9.89 -18.34
CA GLY A 68 5.55 10.49 -19.19
C GLY A 68 6.23 11.75 -18.63
N GLN A 69 5.84 12.22 -17.43
CA GLN A 69 6.45 13.37 -16.76
C GLN A 69 7.47 12.95 -15.70
N LEU A 70 8.66 13.56 -15.69
CA LEU A 70 9.68 13.33 -14.66
C LEU A 70 9.19 13.88 -13.30
N VAL A 71 9.02 13.01 -12.32
CA VAL A 71 8.54 13.39 -10.98
C VAL A 71 9.61 13.29 -9.90
N GLY A 72 10.74 12.64 -10.16
CA GLY A 72 11.83 12.54 -9.19
C GLY A 72 12.90 11.53 -9.56
N HIS A 73 13.83 11.31 -8.64
CA HIS A 73 14.87 10.30 -8.76
C HIS A 73 14.82 9.35 -7.56
N ILE A 74 14.93 8.04 -7.80
CA ILE A 74 14.99 7.00 -6.78
C ILE A 74 16.46 6.83 -6.37
N PRO A 75 16.82 7.12 -5.11
CA PRO A 75 18.20 6.96 -4.66
C PRO A 75 18.59 5.48 -4.63
N GLY A 76 19.83 5.17 -5.05
CA GLY A 76 20.41 3.82 -4.97
C GLY A 76 20.16 2.91 -6.17
N VAL A 77 19.48 3.38 -7.23
CA VAL A 77 19.36 2.64 -8.49
C VAL A 77 20.61 2.91 -9.33
N THR A 78 21.48 1.90 -9.47
CA THR A 78 22.77 1.99 -10.20
C THR A 78 22.81 1.13 -11.47
N ARG A 79 21.70 0.45 -11.79
CA ARG A 79 21.47 -0.33 -13.01
C ARG A 79 20.01 -0.76 -13.10
N LEU A 80 19.41 -0.68 -14.29
CA LEU A 80 18.18 -1.37 -14.67
C LEU A 80 18.51 -2.48 -15.67
#